data_AF-A0A4R2ZLS7-F1
#
_entry.id   AF-A0A4R2ZLS7-F1
#
_cell.length_a   1.000
_cell.length_b   1.000
_cell.length_c   1.000
_cell.angle_alpha   90.00
_cell.angle_beta   90.00
_cell.angle_gamma   90.00
#
_symmetry.space_group_name_H-M   'P 1'
#
loop_
_entity.id
_entity.type
_entity.pdbx_description
1 polymer ?
#
loop_
_entity_poly.entity_id
_entity_poly.type
_entity_poly.pdbx_seq_one_letter_code
_entity_poly.pdbx_strand_id
1 'polypeptide(L)'
;MNETQLGEVLPVSATIAACFGISNPKSLAVRPFRDAEISIVYLHATAPANQRRLVRFAPDDAYLITLYLVDVEHRDVYQGGAATAFRIYQKRSICLIDLRPGAAIEIRGSFEALAFHIPRRYLDELSAHAGEAPVGELRTCRGADDEVVESLGAAFADMFDMPAETEPQALTHIVIAFGAHLMHRYGRPTISDGPSVMP
;
A
#
# COMPACT_ATOMS: atom_id res chain seq x y z
N MET A 1 -26.45 -29.54 -16.47
CA MET A 1 -25.04 -29.84 -16.83
C MET A 1 -24.30 -28.53 -16.68
N ASN A 2 -23.31 -28.51 -15.78
CA ASN A 2 -22.85 -27.35 -15.04
C ASN A 2 -22.21 -26.27 -15.93
N GLU A 3 -22.67 -25.04 -15.72
CA GLU A 3 -21.99 -23.81 -16.11
C GLU A 3 -20.71 -23.67 -15.27
N THR A 4 -19.60 -23.47 -15.96
CA THR A 4 -18.29 -23.14 -15.40
C THR A 4 -18.40 -21.85 -14.62
N GLN A 5 -18.47 -21.95 -13.29
CA GLN A 5 -18.35 -20.85 -12.37
C GLN A 5 -16.90 -20.33 -12.46
N LEU A 6 -16.65 -19.35 -13.33
CA LEU A 6 -15.43 -18.55 -13.27
C LEU A 6 -15.40 -17.96 -11.86
N GLY A 7 -14.42 -18.40 -11.05
CA GLY A 7 -14.19 -17.79 -9.74
C GLY A 7 -13.94 -16.30 -9.94
N GLU A 8 -14.88 -15.49 -9.48
CA GLU A 8 -14.77 -14.03 -9.53
C GLU A 8 -13.49 -13.64 -8.77
N VAL A 9 -12.52 -13.10 -9.49
CA VAL A 9 -11.30 -12.58 -8.88
C VAL A 9 -11.72 -11.37 -8.07
N LEU A 10 -11.61 -11.48 -6.74
CA LEU A 10 -11.94 -10.38 -5.84
C LEU A 10 -11.13 -9.13 -6.20
N PRO A 11 -11.72 -7.92 -6.12
CA PRO A 11 -10.96 -6.69 -6.23
C PRO A 11 -9.76 -6.68 -5.28
N VAL A 12 -8.67 -6.03 -5.68
CA VAL A 12 -7.45 -5.93 -4.86
C VAL A 12 -7.76 -5.35 -3.47
N SER A 13 -8.63 -4.33 -3.40
CA SER A 13 -9.09 -3.75 -2.15
C SER A 13 -9.76 -4.76 -1.21
N ALA A 14 -10.62 -5.63 -1.76
CA ALA A 14 -11.29 -6.69 -1.01
C ALA A 14 -10.29 -7.77 -0.55
N THR A 15 -9.32 -8.11 -1.40
CA THR A 15 -8.24 -9.05 -1.05
C THR A 15 -7.40 -8.53 0.12
N ILE A 16 -7.00 -7.26 0.07
CA ILE A 16 -6.26 -6.60 1.16
C ILE A 16 -7.11 -6.60 2.43
N ALA A 17 -8.35 -6.13 2.37
CA ALA A 17 -9.24 -6.10 3.53
C ALA A 17 -9.45 -7.47 4.16
N ALA A 18 -9.59 -8.52 3.33
CA ALA A 18 -9.71 -9.89 3.79
C ALA A 18 -8.50 -10.38 4.59
N CYS A 19 -7.28 -9.94 4.24
CA CYS A 19 -6.07 -10.22 5.04
C CYS A 19 -6.19 -9.70 6.48
N PHE A 20 -6.97 -8.64 6.68
CA PHE A 20 -7.28 -8.07 7.99
C PHE A 20 -8.58 -8.62 8.60
N GLY A 21 -9.28 -9.54 7.95
CA GLY A 21 -10.57 -10.06 8.41
C GLY A 21 -11.73 -9.06 8.25
N ILE A 22 -11.64 -8.16 7.27
CA ILE A 22 -12.66 -7.14 6.97
C ILE A 22 -13.39 -7.54 5.68
N SER A 23 -14.70 -7.72 5.75
CA SER A 23 -15.50 -8.23 4.62
C SER A 23 -16.09 -7.15 3.72
N ASN A 24 -16.26 -5.91 4.22
CA ASN A 24 -16.83 -4.80 3.45
C ASN A 24 -16.01 -3.51 3.70
N PRO A 25 -14.82 -3.39 3.09
CA PRO A 25 -13.99 -2.23 3.31
C PRO A 25 -14.58 -0.99 2.62
N LYS A 26 -14.38 0.19 3.22
CA LYS A 26 -14.42 1.43 2.45
C LYS A 26 -13.15 1.48 1.59
N SER A 27 -13.31 1.54 0.27
CA SER A 27 -12.17 1.54 -0.66
C SER A 27 -12.38 2.51 -1.81
N LEU A 28 -11.28 3.11 -2.29
CA LEU A 28 -11.20 3.88 -3.52
C LEU A 28 -10.31 3.11 -4.50
N ALA A 29 -10.69 3.11 -5.77
CA ALA A 29 -9.91 2.52 -6.85
C ALA A 29 -9.75 3.56 -7.96
N VAL A 30 -8.52 3.77 -8.42
CA VAL A 30 -8.17 4.85 -9.33
C VAL A 30 -7.22 4.33 -10.38
N ARG A 31 -7.50 4.61 -11.65
CA ARG A 31 -6.62 4.31 -12.78
C ARG A 31 -6.16 5.62 -13.42
N PRO A 32 -5.05 6.21 -12.96
CA PRO A 32 -4.67 7.56 -13.38
C PRO A 32 -4.21 7.67 -14.84
N PHE A 33 -3.71 6.56 -15.40
CA PHE A 33 -3.13 6.51 -16.73
C PHE A 33 -3.80 5.45 -17.61
N ARG A 34 -3.10 4.33 -17.88
CA ARG A 34 -3.56 3.34 -18.86
C ARG A 34 -4.09 2.10 -18.19
N ASP A 35 -3.21 1.34 -17.54
CA ASP A 35 -3.50 -0.04 -17.17
C ASP A 35 -3.42 -0.26 -15.66
N ALA A 36 -2.56 0.49 -14.96
CA ALA A 36 -2.34 0.29 -13.53
C ALA A 36 -3.40 0.99 -12.67
N GLU A 37 -4.10 0.21 -11.85
CA GLU A 37 -5.06 0.69 -10.86
C GLU A 37 -4.45 0.70 -9.47
N ILE A 38 -4.52 1.85 -8.80
CA ILE A 38 -4.21 1.98 -7.38
C ILE A 38 -5.46 1.71 -6.57
N SER A 39 -5.33 0.89 -5.54
CA SER A 39 -6.37 0.67 -4.54
C SER A 39 -5.99 1.31 -3.21
N ILE A 40 -6.93 2.05 -2.63
CA ILE A 40 -6.80 2.66 -1.30
C ILE A 40 -7.89 2.08 -0.42
N VAL A 41 -7.51 1.53 0.72
CA VAL A 41 -8.42 0.79 1.60
C VAL A 41 -8.36 1.38 2.99
N TYR A 42 -9.51 1.78 3.52
CA TYR A 42 -9.64 2.12 4.93
C TYR A 42 -9.83 0.85 5.75
N LEU A 43 -8.90 0.61 6.66
CA LEU A 43 -8.83 -0.58 7.48
C LEU A 43 -9.08 -0.19 8.94
N HIS A 44 -10.15 -0.72 9.52
CA HIS A 44 -10.49 -0.49 10.92
C HIS A 44 -10.96 -1.79 11.57
N ALA A 45 -10.40 -2.10 12.74
CA ALA A 45 -10.97 -3.11 13.61
C ALA A 45 -10.71 -2.79 15.09
N THR A 46 -11.75 -2.97 15.90
CA THR A 46 -11.64 -2.91 17.36
C THR A 46 -11.41 -4.31 17.92
N ALA A 47 -10.45 -4.45 18.84
CA ALA A 47 -10.15 -5.71 19.50
C ALA A 47 -9.55 -5.48 20.91
N PRO A 48 -9.69 -6.42 21.86
CA PRO A 48 -9.01 -6.34 23.15
C PRO A 48 -7.49 -6.24 22.98
N ALA A 49 -6.82 -5.52 23.87
CA ALA A 49 -5.39 -5.22 23.78
C ALA A 49 -4.47 -6.45 23.65
N ASN A 50 -4.90 -7.63 24.13
CA ASN A 50 -4.11 -8.87 24.03
C ASN A 50 -4.51 -9.77 22.85
N GLN A 51 -5.58 -9.44 22.11
CA GLN A 51 -5.98 -10.21 20.94
C GLN A 51 -4.95 -10.01 19.84
N ARG A 52 -4.49 -11.13 19.26
CA ARG A 52 -3.55 -11.14 18.15
C ARG A 52 -4.24 -11.50 16.86
N ARG A 53 -3.84 -10.86 15.78
CA ARG A 53 -4.31 -11.13 14.42
C ARG A 53 -3.12 -11.30 13.51
N LEU A 54 -3.03 -12.47 12.89
CA LEU A 54 -2.05 -12.73 11.84
C LEU A 54 -2.62 -12.23 10.50
N VAL A 55 -1.92 -11.30 9.88
CA VAL A 55 -2.22 -10.76 8.56
C VAL A 55 -1.18 -11.32 7.59
N ARG A 56 -1.63 -11.89 6.48
CA ARG A 56 -0.77 -12.46 5.44
C ARG A 56 -1.15 -11.92 4.07
N PHE A 57 -0.18 -11.35 3.40
CA PHE A 57 -0.27 -10.91 2.01
C PHE A 57 0.37 -11.95 1.11
N ALA A 58 -0.35 -12.37 0.08
CA ALA A 58 0.22 -13.21 -0.97
C ALA A 58 1.31 -12.43 -1.74
N PRO A 59 2.26 -13.12 -2.40
CA PRO A 59 3.15 -12.51 -3.37
C PRO A 59 2.38 -11.70 -4.42
N ASP A 60 2.79 -10.45 -4.63
CA ASP A 60 2.14 -9.51 -5.55
C ASP A 60 3.15 -8.49 -6.10
N ASP A 61 3.03 -8.11 -7.38
CA ASP A 61 3.94 -7.18 -8.04
C ASP A 61 3.61 -5.71 -7.74
N ALA A 62 3.62 -5.41 -6.45
CA ALA A 62 3.22 -4.12 -5.91
C ALA A 62 4.04 -3.74 -4.67
N TYR A 63 3.89 -2.49 -4.26
CA TYR A 63 4.20 -2.04 -2.91
C TYR A 63 2.90 -1.88 -2.13
N LEU A 64 3.00 -2.11 -0.82
CA LEU A 64 1.94 -1.74 0.12
C LEU A 64 2.48 -0.65 1.04
N ILE A 65 1.75 0.46 1.09
CA ILE A 65 1.98 1.51 2.09
C ILE A 65 0.86 1.45 3.11
N THR A 66 1.21 1.45 4.38
CA THR A 66 0.26 1.56 5.49
C THR A 66 0.52 2.85 6.23
N LEU A 67 -0.45 3.75 6.26
CA LEU A 67 -0.46 4.96 7.10
C LEU A 67 -1.32 4.69 8.33
N TYR A 68 -0.73 4.75 9.52
CA TYR A 68 -1.45 4.49 10.76
C TYR A 68 -2.24 5.71 11.23
N LEU A 69 -3.54 5.54 11.48
CA LEU A 69 -4.43 6.62 11.95
C LEU A 69 -4.55 6.66 13.49
N VAL A 70 -4.11 5.59 14.14
CA VAL A 70 -3.92 5.42 15.59
C VAL A 70 -2.57 4.75 15.86
N ASP A 71 -2.13 4.69 17.11
CA ASP A 71 -0.96 3.87 17.46
C ASP A 71 -1.30 2.39 17.24
N VAL A 72 -0.48 1.68 16.47
CA VAL A 72 -0.70 0.26 16.16
C VAL A 72 0.50 -0.55 16.58
N GLU A 73 0.26 -1.61 17.35
CA GLU A 73 1.31 -2.53 17.76
C GLU A 73 1.33 -3.77 16.89
N HIS A 74 2.45 -4.01 16.22
CA HIS A 74 2.62 -5.22 15.43
C HIS A 74 4.09 -5.64 15.32
N ARG A 75 4.30 -6.83 14.73
CA ARG A 75 5.61 -7.38 14.40
C ARG A 75 5.60 -8.01 13.02
N ASP A 76 6.74 -7.99 12.35
CA ASP A 76 6.94 -8.76 11.13
C ASP A 76 7.09 -10.26 11.46
N VAL A 77 6.46 -11.10 10.63
CA VAL A 77 6.55 -12.57 10.68
C VAL A 77 7.20 -13.03 9.38
N TYR A 78 8.40 -13.58 9.48
CA TYR A 78 9.17 -14.05 8.34
C TYR A 78 8.75 -15.47 7.91
N GLN A 79 9.16 -15.83 6.69
CA GLN A 79 9.02 -17.20 6.21
C GLN A 79 9.75 -18.16 7.16
N GLY A 80 9.10 -19.28 7.52
CA GLY A 80 9.60 -20.21 8.55
C GLY A 80 9.12 -19.91 9.97
N GLY A 81 8.34 -18.85 10.18
CA GLY A 81 7.66 -18.58 11.46
C GLY A 81 8.49 -17.79 12.49
N ALA A 82 9.73 -17.42 12.15
CA ALA A 82 10.48 -16.45 12.93
C ALA A 82 9.75 -15.10 12.92
N ALA A 83 9.74 -14.40 14.06
CA ALA A 83 9.06 -13.11 14.19
C ALA A 83 9.95 -12.11 14.93
N THR A 84 9.82 -10.84 14.57
CA THR A 84 10.45 -9.74 15.28
C THR A 84 9.80 -9.52 16.65
N ALA A 85 10.41 -8.67 17.49
CA ALA A 85 9.73 -8.18 18.68
C ALA A 85 8.53 -7.31 18.29
N PHE A 86 7.48 -7.30 19.12
CA PHE A 86 6.41 -6.34 18.98
C PHE A 86 6.95 -4.91 19.11
N ARG A 87 6.49 -4.04 18.21
CA ARG A 87 6.81 -2.62 18.20
C ARG A 87 5.53 -1.82 18.04
N ILE A 88 5.45 -0.70 18.74
CA ILE A 88 4.39 0.29 18.55
C ILE A 88 4.81 1.22 17.41
N TYR A 89 3.99 1.25 16.37
CA TYR A 89 4.06 2.20 15.26
C TYR A 89 3.15 3.36 15.60
N GLN A 90 3.74 4.56 15.64
CA GLN A 90 3.03 5.75 16.07
C GLN A 90 1.98 6.15 15.03
N LYS A 91 0.88 6.72 15.49
CA LYS A 91 -0.07 7.45 14.65
C LYS A 91 0.70 8.40 13.71
N ARG A 92 0.27 8.49 12.45
CA ARG A 92 0.87 9.25 11.33
C ARG A 92 2.15 8.67 10.74
N SER A 93 2.75 7.67 11.38
CA SER A 93 3.90 6.97 10.77
C SER A 93 3.43 6.04 9.64
N ILE A 94 4.36 5.71 8.74
CA ILE A 94 4.12 4.82 7.61
C ILE A 94 5.00 3.58 7.65
N CYS A 95 4.48 2.49 7.10
CA CYS A 95 5.26 1.34 6.65
C CYS A 95 5.15 1.25 5.13
N LEU A 96 6.28 1.16 4.43
CA LEU A 96 6.36 0.90 2.99
C LEU A 96 7.03 -0.45 2.80
N ILE A 97 6.32 -1.38 2.17
CA ILE A 97 6.78 -2.77 2.05
C ILE A 97 6.69 -3.23 0.59
N ASP A 98 7.62 -4.09 0.20
CA ASP A 98 7.58 -4.80 -1.07
C ASP A 98 6.71 -6.05 -0.93
N LEU A 99 5.68 -6.20 -1.78
CA LEU A 99 4.81 -7.36 -1.78
C LEU A 99 5.29 -8.49 -2.69
N ARG A 100 6.34 -8.32 -3.51
CA ARG A 100 6.82 -9.40 -4.41
C ARG A 100 7.11 -10.71 -3.69
N PRO A 101 7.77 -10.74 -2.50
CA PRO A 101 7.98 -11.99 -1.77
C PRO A 101 6.77 -12.42 -0.92
N GLY A 102 5.67 -11.67 -0.96
CA GLY A 102 4.62 -11.68 0.05
C GLY A 102 5.09 -11.07 1.36
N ALA A 103 4.15 -10.91 2.32
CA ALA A 103 4.48 -10.37 3.63
C ALA A 103 3.55 -10.95 4.70
N ALA A 104 4.01 -10.98 5.95
CA ALA A 104 3.15 -11.31 7.07
C ALA A 104 3.49 -10.47 8.30
N ILE A 105 2.45 -10.04 9.01
CA ILE A 105 2.57 -9.33 10.27
C ILE A 105 1.61 -9.93 11.29
N GLU A 106 1.94 -9.81 12.57
CA GLU A 106 1.01 -10.07 13.65
C GLU A 106 0.69 -8.77 14.37
N ILE A 107 -0.58 -8.35 14.33
CA ILE A 107 -1.10 -7.15 14.97
C ILE A 107 -1.66 -7.53 16.34
N ARG A 108 -1.45 -6.68 17.34
CA ARG A 108 -2.00 -6.82 18.69
C ARG A 108 -2.96 -5.67 19.00
N GLY A 109 -4.16 -6.00 19.46
CA GLY A 109 -5.19 -5.03 19.80
C GLY A 109 -5.92 -4.43 18.59
N SER A 110 -6.54 -3.27 18.82
CA SER A 110 -7.23 -2.50 17.77
C SER A 110 -6.23 -1.90 16.78
N PHE A 111 -6.70 -1.62 15.56
CA PHE A 111 -5.95 -0.84 14.58
C PHE A 111 -6.88 -0.01 13.72
N GLU A 112 -6.32 1.07 13.17
CA GLU A 112 -6.95 1.92 12.18
C GLU A 112 -5.86 2.46 11.25
N ALA A 113 -6.01 2.25 9.94
CA ALA A 113 -5.00 2.61 8.95
C ALA A 113 -5.59 2.82 7.56
N LEU A 114 -4.88 3.58 6.73
CA LEU A 114 -5.05 3.55 5.28
C LEU A 114 -4.00 2.62 4.67
N ALA A 115 -4.45 1.70 3.82
CA ALA A 115 -3.58 0.83 3.02
C ALA A 115 -3.65 1.24 1.55
N PHE A 116 -2.48 1.56 0.99
CA PHE A 116 -2.31 1.91 -0.42
C PHE A 116 -1.61 0.75 -1.13
N HIS A 117 -2.31 0.14 -2.08
CA HIS A 117 -1.73 -0.82 -3.01
C HIS A 117 -1.26 -0.09 -4.26
N ILE A 118 0.02 -0.24 -4.55
CA ILE A 118 0.71 0.52 -5.59
C ILE A 118 1.40 -0.47 -6.52
N PRO A 119 0.76 -0.84 -7.65
CA PRO A 119 1.40 -1.70 -8.64
C PRO A 119 2.71 -1.07 -9.13
N ARG A 120 3.76 -1.86 -9.39
CA ARG A 120 4.99 -1.32 -9.99
C ARG A 120 4.75 -0.67 -11.34
N ARG A 121 3.86 -1.28 -12.12
CA ARG A 121 3.39 -0.74 -13.40
C ARG A 121 2.87 0.71 -13.29
N TYR A 122 2.25 1.08 -12.16
CA TYR A 122 1.81 2.46 -11.97
C TYR A 122 3.00 3.43 -11.90
N LEU A 123 4.09 3.05 -11.21
CA LEU A 123 5.29 3.87 -11.11
C LEU A 123 6.00 3.98 -12.47
N ASP A 124 5.97 2.93 -13.28
CA ASP A 124 6.49 2.95 -14.65
C ASP A 124 5.67 3.88 -15.55
N GLU A 125 4.33 3.78 -15.49
CA GLU A 125 3.42 4.67 -16.22
C GLU A 125 3.58 6.13 -15.80
N LEU A 126 3.76 6.38 -14.50
CA LEU A 126 4.00 7.72 -13.97
C LEU A 126 5.36 8.28 -14.42
N SER A 127 6.43 7.49 -14.39
CA SER A 127 7.75 7.89 -14.88
C SER A 127 7.70 8.25 -16.36
N ALA A 128 7.05 7.40 -17.17
CA ALA A 128 6.87 7.64 -18.59
C ALA A 128 6.04 8.90 -18.88
N HIS A 129 4.98 9.13 -18.09
CA HIS A 129 4.17 10.34 -18.20
C HIS A 129 4.94 11.61 -17.84
N ALA A 130 5.79 11.54 -16.80
CA ALA A 130 6.64 12.66 -16.37
C ALA A 130 7.84 12.91 -17.29
N GLY A 131 8.16 12.00 -18.22
CA GLY A 131 9.39 12.04 -19.01
C GLY A 131 10.65 11.77 -18.19
N GLU A 132 10.51 11.09 -17.05
CA GLU A 132 11.58 10.73 -16.13
C GLU A 132 12.09 9.31 -16.38
N ALA A 133 13.29 9.02 -15.91
CA ALA A 133 13.82 7.66 -15.92
C ALA A 133 12.98 6.75 -14.99
N PRO A 134 12.78 5.47 -15.34
CA PRO A 134 12.07 4.53 -14.48
C PRO A 134 12.70 4.44 -13.08
N VAL A 135 11.86 4.49 -12.05
CA VAL A 135 12.29 4.25 -10.67
C VAL A 135 12.53 2.76 -10.50
N GLY A 136 13.78 2.35 -10.30
CA GLY A 136 14.16 0.94 -10.23
C GLY A 136 13.46 0.22 -9.07
N GLU A 137 13.60 0.75 -7.85
CA GLU A 137 12.96 0.20 -6.65
C GLU A 137 12.62 1.31 -5.66
N LEU A 138 11.54 1.14 -4.88
CA LEU A 138 11.29 1.97 -3.71
C LEU A 138 12.01 1.39 -2.49
N ARG A 139 12.68 2.25 -1.73
CA ARG A 139 13.27 1.89 -0.44
C ARG A 139 12.14 1.62 0.58
N THR A 140 12.05 0.38 1.02
CA THR A 140 11.12 -0.05 2.08
C THR A 140 11.46 0.57 3.44
N CYS A 141 10.44 0.78 4.27
CA CYS A 141 10.59 1.32 5.63
C CYS A 141 9.55 0.76 6.61
N ARG A 142 9.79 0.99 7.91
CA ARG A 142 8.93 0.57 9.03
C ARG A 142 8.83 1.70 10.06
N GLY A 143 7.65 2.30 10.17
CA GLY A 143 7.37 3.39 11.10
C GLY A 143 8.20 4.64 10.79
N ALA A 144 8.25 5.04 9.52
CA ALA A 144 8.87 6.28 9.10
C ALA A 144 7.86 7.44 9.17
N ASP A 145 8.33 8.63 9.53
CA ASP A 145 7.52 9.85 9.46
C ASP A 145 7.54 10.41 8.04
N ASP A 146 6.36 10.69 7.49
CA ASP A 146 6.18 11.27 6.16
C ASP A 146 4.95 12.19 6.14
N GLU A 147 5.20 13.48 6.39
CA GLU A 147 4.15 14.50 6.51
C GLU A 147 3.35 14.69 5.20
N VAL A 148 3.97 14.40 4.05
CA VAL A 148 3.28 14.49 2.75
C VAL A 148 2.32 13.32 2.59
N VAL A 149 2.76 12.10 2.89
CA VAL A 149 1.86 10.91 2.88
C VAL A 149 0.75 11.08 3.91
N GLU A 150 1.05 11.63 5.07
CA GLU A 150 0.03 11.93 6.09
C GLU A 150 -1.02 12.92 5.56
N SER A 151 -0.58 14.05 5.00
CA SER A 151 -1.47 15.09 4.48
C SER A 151 -2.34 14.60 3.32
N LEU A 152 -1.76 13.83 2.40
CA LEU A 152 -2.50 13.19 1.31
C LEU A 152 -3.45 12.11 1.85
N GLY A 153 -3.03 11.36 2.87
CA GLY A 153 -3.86 10.38 3.58
C GLY A 153 -5.13 10.99 4.16
N ALA A 154 -5.03 12.17 4.78
CA ALA A 154 -6.19 12.91 5.27
C ALA A 154 -7.16 13.28 4.14
N ALA A 155 -6.64 13.73 2.99
CA ALA A 155 -7.47 14.03 1.82
C ALA A 155 -8.20 12.77 1.32
N PHE A 156 -7.53 11.61 1.24
CA PHE A 156 -8.19 10.34 0.89
C PHE A 156 -9.24 9.91 1.90
N ALA A 157 -9.00 10.16 3.20
CA ALA A 157 -9.95 9.83 4.26
C ALA A 157 -11.30 10.54 4.04
N ASP A 158 -11.25 11.85 3.72
CA ASP A 158 -12.44 12.66 3.42
C ASP A 158 -13.19 12.17 2.17
N MET A 159 -12.46 11.58 1.21
CA MET A 159 -13.04 11.08 -0.05
C MET A 159 -13.84 9.78 0.11
N PHE A 160 -13.65 9.00 1.18
CA PHE A 160 -14.46 7.79 1.40
C PHE A 160 -15.93 8.10 1.71
N ASP A 161 -16.23 9.29 2.22
CA ASP A 161 -17.58 9.70 2.58
C ASP A 161 -18.23 10.61 1.50
N MET A 162 -17.51 10.89 0.41
CA MET A 162 -18.07 11.62 -0.73
C MET A 162 -18.97 10.70 -1.58
N PRO A 163 -20.09 11.23 -2.14
CA PRO A 163 -20.87 10.50 -3.14
C PRO A 163 -19.97 10.11 -4.31
N ALA A 164 -20.12 8.89 -4.83
CA ALA A 164 -19.33 8.38 -5.96
C ALA A 164 -19.40 9.26 -7.23
N GLU A 165 -20.41 10.12 -7.31
CA GLU A 165 -20.66 11.10 -8.38
C GLU A 165 -19.80 12.37 -8.24
N THR A 166 -19.07 12.53 -7.14
CA THR A 166 -18.32 13.75 -6.81
C THR A 166 -16.85 13.62 -7.24
N GLU A 167 -16.53 14.28 -8.36
CA GLU A 167 -15.20 14.65 -8.86
C GLU A 167 -14.10 13.55 -8.90
N PRO A 168 -14.22 12.53 -9.80
CA PRO A 168 -13.16 11.55 -10.09
C PRO A 168 -11.81 12.17 -10.46
N GLN A 169 -11.81 13.41 -10.95
CA GLN A 169 -10.60 14.11 -11.39
C GLN A 169 -9.73 14.56 -10.21
N ALA A 170 -10.33 15.06 -9.12
CA ALA A 170 -9.56 15.45 -7.93
C ALA A 170 -8.83 14.24 -7.34
N LEU A 171 -9.53 13.11 -7.22
CA LEU A 171 -8.97 11.85 -6.75
C LEU A 171 -7.77 11.42 -7.60
N THR A 172 -7.92 11.51 -8.93
CA THR A 172 -6.86 11.19 -9.88
C THR A 172 -5.62 12.04 -9.66
N HIS A 173 -5.77 13.36 -9.51
CA HIS A 173 -4.64 14.26 -9.27
C HIS A 173 -3.94 14.01 -7.92
N ILE A 174 -4.69 13.71 -6.87
CA ILE A 174 -4.12 13.37 -5.55
C ILE A 174 -3.31 12.06 -5.64
N VAL A 175 -3.82 11.05 -6.34
CA VAL A 175 -3.09 9.80 -6.58
C VAL A 175 -1.80 10.03 -7.37
N ILE A 176 -1.83 10.87 -8.41
CA ILE A 176 -0.63 11.24 -9.18
C ILE A 176 0.40 11.93 -8.28
N ALA A 177 -0.04 12.92 -7.48
CA ALA A 177 0.84 13.62 -6.53
C ALA A 177 1.44 12.66 -5.49
N PHE A 178 0.63 11.73 -4.97
CA PHE A 178 1.08 10.68 -4.08
C PHE A 178 2.16 9.81 -4.73
N GLY A 179 1.92 9.31 -5.94
CA GLY A 179 2.91 8.53 -6.70
C GLY A 179 4.22 9.27 -6.93
N ALA A 180 4.14 10.54 -7.33
CA ALA A 180 5.31 11.37 -7.61
C ALA A 180 6.15 11.60 -6.36
N HIS A 181 5.49 11.87 -5.22
CA HIS A 181 6.17 11.97 -3.93
C HIS A 181 6.90 10.66 -3.57
N LEU A 182 6.26 9.51 -3.79
CA LEU A 182 6.88 8.22 -3.48
C LEU A 182 8.11 7.94 -4.34
N MET A 183 8.00 8.21 -5.64
CA MET A 183 9.12 8.10 -6.58
C MET A 183 10.28 9.00 -6.15
N HIS A 184 10.01 10.25 -5.80
CA HIS A 184 11.05 11.20 -5.41
C HIS A 184 11.68 10.87 -4.04
N ARG A 185 10.86 10.49 -3.05
CA ARG A 185 11.27 10.34 -1.66
C ARG A 185 11.86 8.96 -1.33
N TYR A 186 11.34 7.92 -1.99
CA TYR A 186 11.70 6.52 -1.74
C TYR A 186 12.35 5.85 -2.95
N GLY A 187 12.25 6.41 -4.15
CA GLY A 187 12.87 5.85 -5.34
C GLY A 187 14.37 5.71 -5.20
N ARG A 188 14.89 4.59 -5.68
CA ARG A 188 16.31 4.34 -5.88
C ARG A 188 16.60 4.51 -7.37
N PRO A 189 17.59 5.33 -7.75
CA PRO A 189 18.03 5.38 -9.13
C PRO A 189 18.47 3.98 -9.56
N THR A 190 18.10 3.61 -10.78
CA THR A 190 18.68 2.44 -11.44
C THR A 190 20.17 2.71 -11.62
N ILE A 191 21.02 2.02 -10.87
CA ILE A 191 22.46 2.06 -11.15
C ILE A 191 22.62 1.33 -12.47
N SER A 192 22.81 2.07 -13.56
CA SER A 192 23.26 1.51 -14.82
C SER A 192 24.72 1.11 -14.63
N ASP A 193 24.97 -0.18 -14.43
CA ASP A 193 26.32 -0.75 -14.53
C ASP A 193 26.80 -0.60 -15.98
N GLY A 194 27.31 0.59 -16.31
CA GLY A 194 28.09 0.80 -17.53
C GLY A 194 29.37 -0.03 -17.46
N PRO A 195 29.86 -0.61 -18.58
CA PRO A 195 31.06 -1.43 -18.56
C PRO A 195 32.23 -0.57 -18.07
N SER A 196 32.83 -0.99 -16.94
CA SER A 196 34.06 -0.42 -16.43
C SER A 196 35.17 -0.66 -17.47
N VAL A 197 35.41 0.33 -18.32
CA VAL A 197 36.62 0.40 -19.13
C VAL A 197 37.72 0.90 -18.20
N MET A 198 38.47 -0.05 -17.64
CA MET A 198 39.73 0.23 -16.96
C MET A 198 40.80 0.55 -18.01
N PRO A 199 41.61 1.61 -17.82
CA PRO A 199 42.80 1.86 -18.63
C PRO A 199 43.92 0.84 -18.37
#